data_AF-A0AAE6C507-F1
#
_entry.id   AF-A0AAE6C507-F1
#
_cell.length_a   1.000
_cell.length_b   1.000
_cell.length_c   1.000
_cell.angle_alpha   90.00
_cell.angle_beta   90.00
_cell.angle_gamma   90.00
#
_symmetry.space_group_name_H-M   'P 1'
#
loop_
_entity.id
_entity.type
_entity.pdbx_description
1 polymer ?
#
loop_
_entity_poly.entity_id
_entity_poly.type
_entity_poly.pdbx_seq_one_letter_code
_entity_poly.pdbx_strand_id
1 'polypeptide(L)'
;MKLLPMLFAGAALALSAVTAQAEVRFGVMNESYPPFFAKDASGEWHGWEIDLMNAVCTEMKEKCSIVDISWDGLIPALQSKKFDVIWSSGGLRKEDTELKAKLNAAIAAVRANGQYDAITKKYFDFDIYGAK
;
A
#
# COMPACT_ATOMS: atom_id res chain seq x y z
N MET A 1 -65.21 -22.76 -10.83
CA MET A 1 -64.40 -21.74 -11.52
C MET A 1 -63.24 -21.34 -10.61
N LYS A 2 -62.04 -21.80 -10.97
CA LYS A 2 -60.67 -21.42 -10.55
C LYS A 2 -60.38 -21.03 -9.08
N LEU A 3 -59.76 -21.99 -8.39
CA LEU A 3 -58.69 -21.77 -7.39
C LEU A 3 -57.42 -21.28 -8.11
N LEU A 4 -56.74 -20.23 -7.60
CA LEU A 4 -55.34 -19.93 -7.89
C LEU A 4 -54.72 -19.07 -6.74
N PRO A 5 -53.45 -19.29 -6.34
CA PRO A 5 -53.02 -19.16 -4.96
C PRO A 5 -52.29 -17.84 -4.64
N MET A 6 -52.29 -17.54 -3.33
CA MET A 6 -51.35 -16.66 -2.64
C MET A 6 -49.92 -16.88 -3.14
N LEU A 7 -49.30 -15.84 -3.72
CA LEU A 7 -47.86 -15.81 -3.98
C LEU A 7 -47.21 -14.90 -2.94
N PHE A 8 -46.48 -15.51 -2.01
CA PHE A 8 -45.51 -14.82 -1.16
C PHE A 8 -44.42 -14.23 -2.06
N ALA A 9 -44.36 -12.91 -2.17
CA ALA A 9 -43.20 -12.23 -2.73
C ALA A 9 -42.04 -12.32 -1.71
N GLY A 10 -41.27 -13.40 -1.81
CA GLY A 10 -40.02 -13.55 -1.08
C GLY A 10 -39.00 -12.51 -1.54
N ALA A 11 -38.69 -11.56 -0.67
CA ALA A 11 -37.55 -10.67 -0.85
C ALA A 11 -36.26 -11.51 -0.75
N ALA A 12 -35.66 -11.83 -1.89
CA ALA A 12 -34.31 -12.39 -1.95
C ALA A 12 -33.33 -11.32 -1.46
N LEU A 13 -32.86 -11.44 -0.22
CA LEU A 13 -31.69 -10.72 0.28
C LEU A 13 -30.48 -11.21 -0.52
N ALA A 14 -30.06 -10.43 -1.51
CA ALA A 14 -28.73 -10.57 -2.10
C ALA A 14 -27.71 -10.17 -1.03
N LEU A 15 -27.10 -11.17 -0.37
CA LEU A 15 -25.89 -11.00 0.42
C LEU A 15 -24.75 -10.69 -0.56
N SER A 16 -24.54 -9.41 -0.86
CA SER A 16 -23.26 -8.97 -1.40
C SER A 16 -22.24 -9.13 -0.28
N ALA A 17 -21.47 -10.21 -0.32
CA ALA A 17 -20.28 -10.35 0.51
C ALA A 17 -19.31 -9.23 0.13
N VAL A 18 -19.31 -8.14 0.91
CA VAL A 18 -18.22 -7.18 0.88
C VAL A 18 -17.02 -7.92 1.45
N THR A 19 -16.19 -8.48 0.57
CA THR A 19 -14.85 -8.94 0.96
C THR A 19 -14.12 -7.71 1.47
N ALA A 20 -13.88 -7.63 2.78
CA ALA A 20 -13.03 -6.60 3.36
C ALA A 20 -11.64 -6.74 2.70
N GLN A 21 -11.33 -5.83 1.78
CA GLN A 21 -10.02 -5.76 1.15
C GLN A 21 -9.00 -5.43 2.24
N ALA A 22 -7.92 -6.20 2.34
CA ALA A 22 -6.93 -5.98 3.38
C ALA A 22 -6.26 -4.62 3.14
N GLU A 23 -6.18 -3.79 4.19
CA GLU A 23 -5.47 -2.51 4.14
C GLU A 23 -4.06 -2.68 4.69
N VAL A 24 -3.06 -2.36 3.88
CA VAL A 24 -1.64 -2.34 4.28
C VAL A 24 -1.26 -0.92 4.64
N ARG A 25 -0.83 -0.73 5.89
CA ARG A 25 -0.44 0.58 6.41
C ARG A 25 1.07 0.75 6.30
N PHE A 26 1.51 1.75 5.55
CA PHE A 26 2.92 2.10 5.36
C PHE A 26 3.31 3.22 6.32
N GLY A 27 4.19 2.92 7.27
CA GLY A 27 4.84 3.91 8.11
C GLY A 27 5.85 4.71 7.29
N VAL A 28 5.60 6.01 7.16
CA VAL A 28 6.49 6.97 6.48
C VAL A 28 6.96 7.97 7.52
N MET A 29 8.28 8.20 7.55
CA MET A 29 8.85 9.15 8.52
C MET A 29 8.39 10.57 8.20
N ASN A 30 8.04 11.35 9.22
CA ASN A 30 7.39 12.65 9.03
C ASN A 30 8.35 13.81 8.83
N GLU A 31 9.64 13.54 8.99
CA GLU A 31 10.72 14.46 8.68
C GLU A 31 10.92 14.53 7.15
N SER A 32 10.60 15.67 6.55
CA SER A 32 10.71 15.87 5.09
C SER A 32 12.12 15.56 4.57
N TYR A 33 12.21 14.70 3.55
CA TYR A 33 13.48 14.27 2.95
C TYR A 33 13.42 14.23 1.41
N PRO A 34 13.40 15.40 0.73
CA PRO A 34 13.43 15.44 -0.73
C PRO A 34 14.75 14.89 -1.32
N PRO A 35 14.71 14.25 -2.51
CA PRO A 35 13.53 14.05 -3.38
C PRO A 35 12.71 12.79 -3.03
N PHE A 36 13.01 12.11 -1.91
CA PHE A 36 12.43 10.80 -1.58
C PHE A 36 10.99 10.90 -1.09
N PHE A 37 10.72 11.75 -0.10
CA PHE A 37 9.37 11.99 0.40
C PHE A 37 9.28 13.36 1.09
N ALA A 38 8.17 14.06 0.90
CA ALA A 38 7.85 15.32 1.55
C ALA A 38 6.34 15.54 1.57
N LYS A 39 5.85 16.34 2.51
CA LYS A 39 4.49 16.89 2.46
C LYS A 39 4.49 18.29 1.91
N ASP A 40 3.51 18.61 1.08
CA ASP A 40 3.21 20.00 0.74
C ASP A 40 2.36 20.69 1.82
N ALA A 41 1.98 21.95 1.59
CA ALA A 41 1.18 22.74 2.52
C ALA A 41 -0.26 22.20 2.73
N SER A 42 -0.75 21.35 1.82
CA SER A 42 -2.04 20.66 1.97
C SER A 42 -1.94 19.38 2.79
N GLY A 43 -0.71 18.92 3.08
CA GLY A 43 -0.44 17.66 3.76
C GLY A 43 -0.36 16.45 2.83
N GLU A 44 -0.40 16.67 1.51
CA GLU A 44 -0.26 15.61 0.51
C GLU A 44 1.21 15.18 0.40
N TRP A 45 1.42 13.86 0.32
CA TRP A 45 2.74 13.25 0.21
C TRP A 45 3.22 13.20 -1.24
N HIS A 46 4.47 13.61 -1.46
CA HIS A 46 5.13 13.63 -2.76
C HIS A 46 6.54 13.07 -2.65
N GLY A 47 7.08 12.53 -3.73
CA GLY A 47 8.49 12.14 -3.83
C GLY A 47 8.69 10.75 -4.41
N TRP A 48 9.94 10.40 -4.68
CA TRP A 48 10.31 9.13 -5.31
C TRP A 48 9.81 7.90 -4.54
N GLU A 49 9.96 7.89 -3.22
CA GLU A 49 9.48 6.77 -2.39
C GLU A 49 7.95 6.69 -2.42
N ILE A 50 7.25 7.83 -2.45
CA ILE A 50 5.79 7.87 -2.49
C ILE A 50 5.25 7.35 -3.83
N ASP A 51 5.86 7.77 -4.94
CA ASP A 51 5.54 7.26 -6.28
C ASP A 51 5.79 5.74 -6.36
N LEU A 52 6.90 5.26 -5.81
CA LEU A 52 7.22 3.85 -5.76
C LEU A 52 6.23 3.07 -4.89
N MET A 53 5.85 3.59 -3.72
CA MET A 53 4.87 2.99 -2.83
C MET A 53 3.53 2.80 -3.54
N ASN A 54 3.06 3.83 -4.24
CA ASN A 54 1.81 3.79 -4.99
C ASN A 54 1.84 2.74 -6.10
N ALA A 55 2.95 2.61 -6.83
CA ALA A 55 3.14 1.57 -7.84
C ALA A 55 3.14 0.16 -7.22
N VAL A 56 3.86 -0.02 -6.11
CA VAL A 56 3.91 -1.30 -5.39
C VAL A 56 2.53 -1.68 -4.85
N CYS A 57 1.80 -0.74 -4.27
CA CYS A 57 0.43 -0.94 -3.80
C CYS A 57 -0.53 -1.34 -4.92
N THR A 58 -0.36 -0.76 -6.11
CA THR A 58 -1.13 -1.14 -7.30
C THR A 58 -0.88 -2.59 -7.68
N GLU A 59 0.39 -3.03 -7.69
CA GLU A 59 0.76 -4.42 -7.98
C GLU A 59 0.33 -5.40 -6.87
N MET A 60 0.30 -4.95 -5.61
CA MET A 60 -0.23 -5.75 -4.49
C MET A 60 -1.74 -5.98 -4.60
N LYS A 61 -2.48 -5.11 -5.29
CA LYS A 61 -3.95 -5.12 -5.37
C LYS A 61 -4.64 -5.00 -4.01
N GLU A 62 -3.94 -4.41 -3.04
CA GLU A 62 -4.44 -4.16 -1.69
C GLU A 62 -4.73 -2.67 -1.53
N LYS A 63 -5.57 -2.32 -0.55
CA LYS A 63 -5.71 -0.92 -0.17
C LYS A 63 -4.45 -0.51 0.60
N CYS A 64 -3.86 0.63 0.29
CA CYS A 64 -2.73 1.16 1.03
C CYS A 64 -3.04 2.50 1.67
N SER A 65 -2.47 2.75 2.85
CA SER A 65 -2.51 4.05 3.50
C SER A 65 -1.17 4.39 4.13
N ILE A 66 -0.90 5.68 4.28
CA ILE A 66 0.31 6.19 4.95
C ILE A 66 -0.02 6.49 6.40
N VAL A 67 0.83 5.98 7.29
CA VAL A 67 0.89 6.36 8.70
C VAL A 67 2.11 7.24 8.89
N ASP A 68 1.85 8.52 9.14
CA ASP A 68 2.88 9.50 9.52
C ASP A 68 3.41 9.18 10.92
N ILE A 69 4.74 9.11 11.06
CA ILE A 69 5.37 8.84 12.34
C ILE A 69 6.77 9.44 12.41
N SER A 70 7.20 9.88 13.60
CA SER A 70 8.59 10.32 13.80
C SER A 70 9.57 9.15 13.84
N TRP A 71 10.80 9.40 13.41
CA TRP A 71 11.91 8.44 13.46
C TRP A 71 12.04 7.70 14.80
N ASP A 72 11.95 8.42 15.92
CA ASP A 72 12.13 7.86 17.27
C ASP A 72 11.06 6.83 17.65
N GLY A 73 9.86 6.93 17.05
CA GLY A 73 8.71 6.08 17.33
C GLY A 73 8.51 4.93 16.34
N LEU A 74 9.28 4.90 15.25
CA LEU A 74 9.03 4.04 14.09
C LEU A 74 9.04 2.54 14.45
N ILE A 75 10.12 2.05 15.07
CA ILE A 75 10.26 0.62 15.40
C ILE A 75 9.25 0.17 16.48
N PRO A 76 9.08 0.87 17.62
CA PRO A 76 8.08 0.48 18.61
C PRO A 76 6.66 0.45 18.06
N ALA A 77 6.31 1.38 17.17
CA ALA A 77 4.99 1.43 16.54
C ALA A 77 4.78 0.30 15.52
N LEU A 78 5.82 -0.08 14.76
CA LEU A 78 5.80 -1.28 13.93
C LEU A 78 5.53 -2.54 14.77
N GLN A 79 6.29 -2.72 15.85
CA GLN A 79 6.13 -3.87 16.76
C GLN A 79 4.74 -3.88 17.43
N SER A 80 4.22 -2.71 17.76
CA SER A 80 2.87 -2.53 18.33
C SER A 80 1.74 -2.55 17.29
N LYS A 81 2.04 -2.93 16.04
CA LYS A 81 1.08 -3.08 14.94
C LYS A 81 0.28 -1.80 14.61
N LYS A 82 0.87 -0.62 14.81
CA LYS A 82 0.27 0.66 14.40
C LYS A 82 0.29 0.86 12.88
N PHE A 83 1.26 0.25 12.21
CA PHE A 83 1.36 0.10 10.76
C PHE A 83 2.05 -1.23 10.45
N ASP A 84 2.19 -1.59 9.17
CA ASP A 84 2.58 -2.93 8.72
C ASP A 84 3.95 -2.98 8.04
N VAL A 85 4.33 -1.90 7.34
CA VAL A 85 5.61 -1.78 6.64
C VAL A 85 6.25 -0.45 6.98
N ILE A 86 7.51 -0.42 7.38
CA ILE A 86 8.35 0.79 7.33
C ILE A 86 8.72 1.00 5.87
N TRP A 87 8.27 2.11 5.29
CA TRP A 87 8.60 2.43 3.90
C TRP A 87 9.91 3.22 3.82
N SER A 88 10.04 4.28 4.61
CA SER A 88 11.21 5.15 4.68
C SER A 88 12.40 4.45 5.33
N SER A 89 13.16 3.66 4.54
CA SER A 89 14.28 2.75 4.89
C SER A 89 14.01 1.24 4.80
N GLY A 90 12.75 0.82 4.58
CA GLY A 90 12.39 -0.59 4.39
C GLY A 90 12.43 -1.44 5.67
N GLY A 91 11.29 -1.98 6.08
CA GLY A 91 11.22 -2.90 7.21
C GLY A 91 9.82 -3.44 7.45
N LEU A 92 9.73 -4.61 8.08
CA LEU A 92 8.47 -5.24 8.50
C LEU A 92 8.75 -6.17 9.68
N ARG A 93 7.70 -6.61 10.38
CA ARG A 93 7.85 -7.57 11.47
C ARG A 93 8.29 -8.94 10.92
N LYS A 94 9.06 -9.69 11.72
CA LYS A 94 9.66 -10.96 11.27
C LYS A 94 8.61 -12.03 10.96
N GLU A 95 7.51 -12.00 11.70
CA GLU A 95 6.40 -12.95 11.58
C GLU A 95 5.48 -12.70 10.38
N ASP A 96 5.53 -11.50 9.76
CA ASP A 96 4.65 -11.10 8.65
C ASP A 96 5.13 -11.68 7.30
N THR A 97 5.31 -12.99 7.26
CA THR A 97 5.90 -13.72 6.13
C THR A 97 5.05 -13.65 4.87
N GLU A 98 3.72 -13.64 4.99
CA GLU A 98 2.81 -13.49 3.84
C GLU A 98 2.90 -12.08 3.24
N LEU A 99 2.86 -11.05 4.09
CA LEU A 99 3.03 -9.66 3.65
C LEU A 99 4.39 -9.46 2.99
N LYS A 100 5.45 -10.05 3.55
CA LYS A 100 6.79 -10.06 2.94
C LYS A 100 6.77 -10.62 1.52
N ALA A 101 6.12 -11.78 1.34
CA ALA A 101 6.04 -12.43 0.04
C ALA A 101 5.28 -11.58 -0.98
N LYS A 102 4.13 -11.01 -0.57
CA LYS A 102 3.34 -10.09 -1.40
C LYS A 102 4.15 -8.84 -1.79
N LEU A 103 4.80 -8.19 -0.82
CA LEU A 103 5.57 -6.98 -1.04
C LEU A 103 6.76 -7.24 -1.99
N ASN A 104 7.49 -8.34 -1.78
CA ASN A 104 8.59 -8.74 -2.66
C ASN A 104 8.12 -9.01 -4.08
N ALA A 105 6.99 -9.73 -4.25
CA ALA A 105 6.41 -10.00 -5.56
C ALA A 105 5.99 -8.71 -6.28
N ALA A 106 5.37 -7.77 -5.55
CA ALA A 106 4.95 -6.48 -6.10
C ALA A 106 6.15 -5.59 -6.48
N ILE A 107 7.17 -5.49 -5.62
CA ILE A 107 8.41 -4.76 -5.95
C ILE A 107 9.07 -5.37 -7.19
N ALA A 108 9.15 -6.70 -7.27
CA ALA A 108 9.68 -7.38 -8.45
C ALA A 108 8.87 -7.08 -9.71
N ALA A 109 7.53 -7.05 -9.62
CA ALA A 109 6.64 -6.69 -10.73
C ALA A 109 6.85 -5.24 -11.18
N VAL A 110 6.88 -4.27 -10.26
CA VAL A 110 7.15 -2.84 -10.55
C VAL A 110 8.52 -2.65 -11.20
N ARG A 111 9.53 -3.41 -10.76
CA ARG A 111 10.83 -3.38 -11.44
C ARG A 111 10.71 -4.02 -12.82
N ALA A 112 10.05 -5.18 -12.98
CA ALA A 112 9.92 -5.92 -14.23
C ALA A 112 9.14 -5.17 -15.32
N ASN A 113 8.09 -4.45 -14.95
CA ASN A 113 7.17 -3.79 -15.87
C ASN A 113 7.66 -2.39 -16.33
N GLY A 114 8.83 -1.94 -15.86
CA GLY A 114 9.46 -0.66 -16.23
C GLY A 114 8.94 0.56 -15.46
N GLN A 115 7.96 0.40 -14.55
CA GLN A 115 7.48 1.50 -13.72
C GLN A 115 8.56 2.04 -12.80
N TYR A 116 9.39 1.16 -12.22
CA TYR A 116 10.55 1.60 -11.41
C TYR A 116 11.45 2.56 -12.20
N ASP A 117 11.81 2.21 -13.44
CA ASP A 117 12.69 3.03 -14.27
C ASP A 117 12.03 4.36 -14.62
N ALA A 118 10.73 4.32 -14.96
CA ALA A 118 9.95 5.50 -15.29
C ALA A 118 9.81 6.46 -14.09
N ILE A 119 9.57 5.93 -12.89
CA ILE A 119 9.52 6.72 -11.64
C ILE A 119 10.90 7.30 -11.36
N THR A 120 11.94 6.47 -11.34
CA THR A 120 13.30 6.87 -10.99
C THR A 120 13.82 7.99 -11.87
N LYS A 121 13.59 7.92 -13.19
CA LYS A 121 13.99 8.98 -14.14
C LYS A 121 13.34 10.34 -13.91
N LYS A 122 12.23 10.43 -13.15
CA LYS A 122 11.64 11.73 -12.79
C LYS A 122 12.48 12.46 -11.74
N TYR A 123 13.25 11.74 -10.94
CA TYR A 123 13.92 12.25 -9.74
C TYR A 123 15.44 12.16 -9.82
N PHE A 124 15.99 11.22 -10.59
CA PHE A 124 17.42 10.93 -10.65
C PHE A 124 17.89 10.65 -12.09
N ASP A 125 19.09 11.13 -12.43
CA ASP A 125 19.76 10.85 -13.71
C ASP A 125 20.51 9.50 -13.72
N PHE A 126 20.42 8.75 -12.62
CA PHE A 126 21.08 7.46 -12.43
C PHE A 126 20.17 6.51 -11.63
N ASP A 127 20.46 5.21 -11.65
CA ASP A 127 19.72 4.22 -10.88
C ASP A 127 20.21 4.15 -9.44
N ILE A 128 19.36 4.55 -8.48
CA ILE A 128 19.70 4.62 -7.06
C ILE A 128 19.76 3.25 -6.36
N TYR A 129 19.20 2.19 -6.95
CA TYR A 129 19.30 0.81 -6.43
C TYR A 129 20.03 -0.15 -7.38
N GLY A 130 20.58 0.37 -8.48
CA GLY A 130 21.37 -0.39 -9.46
C GLY A 130 20.55 -1.33 -10.34
N ALA A 131 21.18 -1.74 -11.44
CA ALA A 131 20.61 -2.66 -12.42
C ALA A 131 20.31 -4.03 -11.79
N LYS A 132 19.20 -4.64 -12.23
CA LYS A 132 18.73 -5.97 -11.79
C LYS A 132 19.72 -7.09 -12.09
#